data_AF-A0A179FEL0-F1
#
_entry.id   AF-A0A179FEL0-F1
#
_cell.length_a   1.000
_cell.length_b   1.000
_cell.length_c   1.000
_cell.angle_alpha   90.00
_cell.angle_beta   90.00
_cell.angle_gamma   90.00
#
_symmetry.space_group_name_H-M   'P 1'
#
loop_
_entity.id
_entity.type
_entity.pdbx_description
1 polymer ?
#
loop_
_entity_poly.entity_id
_entity_poly.type
_entity_poly.pdbx_seq_one_letter_code
_entity_poly.pdbx_strand_id
1 'polypeptide(L)'
;MAIRTIGVVGTGVIGASWTGLFLAHGLRVLVSDPAPKAEKKLAEHLQAIWPTLKTLGLSSNASLSNYQFVGTNLGKYYADVDFIQENAPERVDLKTKLLGEIDAATRPDVVIASSSSGIPSSNFIQKCYKNPGRVLIGHPFNPPHLMPLVEVVPHPTTDKATTDTAVAFYRSLGRRPVVIRKEIPGFAANRLQAVLCNEAYSLVSRGVMSAQDLDTCMTSSLGPRWAVTGPFMSNAMGGGGGSDGFAHVLQHLGPAVQKWLDDIQNNRFIWSKENLGALSASVAEELHGRDANELEQERDELLVKLLHLKREKEEQNRAMDSS
;
A
#
# COMPACT_ATOMS: atom_id res chain seq x y z
N MET A 1 23.03 -9.98 -4.02
CA MET A 1 22.90 -11.19 -3.18
C MET A 1 21.44 -11.60 -3.14
N ALA A 2 21.14 -12.88 -2.90
CA ALA A 2 19.76 -13.32 -2.74
C ALA A 2 19.25 -12.93 -1.35
N ILE A 3 18.14 -12.18 -1.28
CA ILE A 3 17.50 -11.79 -0.03
C ILE A 3 16.77 -13.01 0.54
N ARG A 4 17.15 -13.46 1.75
CA ARG A 4 16.57 -14.65 2.41
C ARG A 4 16.07 -14.40 3.82
N THR A 5 16.74 -13.52 4.55
CA THR A 5 16.36 -13.14 5.92
C THR A 5 15.84 -11.71 5.94
N ILE A 6 14.60 -11.52 6.37
CA ILE A 6 13.96 -10.20 6.44
C ILE A 6 13.86 -9.75 7.89
N GLY A 7 14.29 -8.52 8.19
CA GLY A 7 13.99 -7.87 9.45
C GLY A 7 12.70 -7.06 9.33
N VAL A 8 11.69 -7.38 10.14
CA VAL A 8 10.44 -6.61 10.23
C VAL A 8 10.44 -5.86 11.56
N VAL A 9 10.44 -4.53 11.48
CA VAL A 9 10.48 -3.66 12.66
C VAL A 9 9.10 -3.04 12.85
N GLY A 10 8.39 -3.45 13.90
CA GLY A 10 6.98 -3.13 14.14
C GLY A 10 6.05 -4.20 13.58
N THR A 11 5.13 -4.67 14.41
CA THR A 11 4.19 -5.79 14.15
C THR A 11 2.73 -5.37 14.33
N GLY A 12 2.45 -4.06 14.16
CA GLY A 12 1.09 -3.57 13.93
C GLY A 12 0.50 -4.13 12.62
N VAL A 13 -0.69 -3.66 12.24
CA VAL A 13 -1.46 -4.19 11.08
C VAL A 13 -0.59 -4.40 9.83
N ILE A 14 0.18 -3.38 9.43
CA ILE A 14 1.03 -3.44 8.24
C ILE A 14 2.20 -4.42 8.41
N GLY A 15 2.93 -4.35 9.52
CA GLY A 15 4.10 -5.20 9.77
C GLY A 15 3.75 -6.68 9.95
N ALA A 16 2.64 -6.97 10.63
CA ALA A 16 2.14 -8.34 10.77
C ALA A 16 1.72 -8.92 9.40
N SER A 17 1.08 -8.11 8.57
CA SER A 17 0.71 -8.50 7.21
C SER A 17 1.93 -8.72 6.30
N TRP A 18 2.96 -7.88 6.38
CA TRP A 18 4.23 -8.11 5.68
C TRP A 18 4.89 -9.41 6.14
N THR A 19 4.91 -9.64 7.45
CA THR A 19 5.44 -10.88 8.03
C THR A 19 4.74 -12.09 7.42
N GLY A 20 3.40 -12.12 7.39
CA GLY A 20 2.65 -13.20 6.76
C GLY A 20 3.00 -13.41 5.29
N LEU A 21 3.11 -12.32 4.51
CA LEU A 21 3.50 -12.40 3.09
C LEU A 21 4.90 -12.99 2.89
N PHE A 22 5.88 -12.56 3.70
CA PHE A 22 7.26 -13.08 3.61
C PHE A 22 7.31 -14.56 4.00
N LEU A 23 6.57 -14.98 5.03
CA LEU A 23 6.46 -16.38 5.44
C LEU A 23 5.79 -17.24 4.38
N ALA A 24 4.76 -16.72 3.69
CA ALA A 24 4.11 -17.40 2.57
C ALA A 24 5.06 -17.64 1.38
N HIS A 25 6.10 -16.82 1.25
CA HIS A 25 7.17 -16.99 0.26
C HIS A 25 8.36 -17.80 0.78
N GLY A 26 8.26 -18.38 1.99
CA GLY A 26 9.28 -19.24 2.57
C GLY A 26 10.52 -18.49 3.07
N LEU A 27 10.43 -17.19 3.27
CA LEU A 27 11.54 -16.39 3.81
C LEU A 27 11.65 -16.57 5.32
N ARG A 28 12.88 -16.44 5.84
CA ARG A 28 13.13 -16.33 7.28
C ARG A 28 12.81 -14.90 7.71
N VAL A 29 12.02 -14.73 8.76
CA VAL A 29 11.61 -13.39 9.23
C VAL A 29 12.01 -13.17 10.68
N LEU A 30 12.79 -12.13 10.93
CA LEU A 30 13.14 -11.68 12.28
C LEU A 30 12.27 -10.48 12.61
N VAL A 31 11.41 -10.60 13.62
CA VAL A 31 10.43 -9.55 13.95
C VAL A 31 10.75 -8.93 15.30
N SER A 32 10.63 -7.61 15.40
CA SER A 32 10.77 -6.88 16.67
C SER A 32 9.65 -5.87 16.84
N ASP A 33 9.14 -5.73 18.06
CA ASP A 33 8.14 -4.72 18.40
C ASP A 33 8.20 -4.41 19.91
N PRO A 34 8.30 -3.12 20.31
CA PRO A 34 8.35 -2.75 21.72
C PRO A 34 6.99 -2.76 22.44
N ALA A 35 5.88 -2.91 21.71
CA ALA A 35 4.55 -2.85 22.30
C ALA A 35 4.25 -4.07 23.19
N PRO A 36 3.51 -3.86 24.30
CA PRO A 36 3.13 -4.97 25.17
C PRO A 36 2.25 -5.98 24.40
N LYS A 37 2.52 -7.27 24.61
CA LYS A 37 1.81 -8.39 23.97
C LYS A 37 1.94 -8.43 22.43
N ALA A 38 2.88 -7.71 21.84
CA ALA A 38 3.06 -7.67 20.39
C ALA A 38 3.28 -9.06 19.79
N GLU A 39 4.10 -9.91 20.42
CA GLU A 39 4.34 -11.30 19.97
C GLU A 39 3.05 -12.12 19.89
N LYS A 40 2.22 -12.06 20.95
CA LYS A 40 0.92 -12.75 20.98
C LYS A 40 -0.01 -12.24 19.88
N LYS A 41 -0.12 -10.92 19.72
CA LYS A 41 -0.98 -10.31 18.69
C LYS A 41 -0.52 -10.65 17.27
N LEU A 42 0.79 -10.68 17.05
CA LEU A 42 1.37 -11.12 15.78
C LEU A 42 0.98 -12.57 15.49
N ALA A 43 1.15 -13.47 16.47
CA ALA A 43 0.79 -14.88 16.29
C ALA A 43 -0.70 -15.04 15.96
N GLU A 44 -1.60 -14.36 16.67
CA GLU A 44 -3.04 -14.36 16.40
C GLU A 44 -3.37 -13.85 14.98
N HIS A 45 -2.77 -12.73 14.57
CA HIS A 45 -2.96 -12.17 13.22
C HIS A 45 -2.46 -13.13 12.14
N LEU A 46 -1.26 -13.69 12.31
CA LEU A 46 -0.69 -14.65 11.35
C LEU A 46 -1.57 -15.88 11.19
N GLN A 47 -2.11 -16.43 12.29
CA GLN A 47 -3.05 -17.55 12.22
C GLN A 47 -4.33 -17.18 11.48
N ALA A 48 -4.86 -15.98 11.70
CA ALA A 48 -6.07 -15.50 11.04
C ALA A 48 -5.90 -15.34 9.52
N ILE A 49 -4.76 -14.82 9.04
CA ILE A 49 -4.54 -14.58 7.60
C ILE A 49 -3.96 -15.77 6.84
N TRP A 50 -3.44 -16.78 7.53
CA TRP A 50 -2.79 -17.94 6.89
C TRP A 50 -3.70 -18.74 5.95
N PRO A 51 -4.99 -18.97 6.25
CA PRO A 51 -5.93 -19.59 5.30
C PRO A 51 -6.01 -18.83 3.97
N THR A 52 -6.11 -17.50 4.03
CA THR A 52 -6.15 -16.65 2.82
C THR A 52 -4.85 -16.73 2.03
N LEU A 53 -3.70 -16.71 2.72
CA LEU A 53 -2.38 -16.90 2.08
C LEU A 53 -2.27 -18.28 1.41
N LYS A 54 -2.84 -19.34 2.00
CA LYS A 54 -2.90 -20.67 1.36
C LYS A 54 -3.69 -20.63 0.06
N THR A 55 -4.84 -19.95 0.03
CA THR A 55 -5.64 -19.78 -1.18
C THR A 55 -4.91 -18.99 -2.27
N LEU A 56 -4.11 -17.99 -1.90
CA LEU A 56 -3.28 -17.22 -2.83
C LEU A 56 -2.05 -17.98 -3.35
N GLY A 57 -1.71 -19.10 -2.71
CA GLY A 57 -0.57 -19.95 -3.04
C GLY A 57 0.63 -19.72 -2.12
N LEU A 58 1.24 -20.82 -1.68
CA LEU A 58 2.43 -20.83 -0.84
C LEU A 58 3.65 -21.36 -1.60
N SER A 59 4.83 -20.84 -1.29
CA SER A 59 6.10 -21.48 -1.66
C SER A 59 6.27 -22.82 -0.94
N SER A 60 7.06 -23.74 -1.50
CA SER A 60 7.29 -25.08 -0.92
C SER A 60 7.89 -25.06 0.49
N ASN A 61 8.65 -24.03 0.84
CA ASN A 61 9.29 -23.81 2.13
C ASN A 61 8.52 -22.81 3.02
N ALA A 62 7.29 -22.43 2.65
CA ALA A 62 6.45 -21.55 3.44
C ALA A 62 6.07 -22.19 4.78
N SER A 63 6.25 -21.46 5.87
CA SER A 63 5.84 -21.93 7.20
C SER A 63 5.67 -20.76 8.16
N LEU A 64 4.65 -20.86 9.03
CA LEU A 64 4.51 -19.97 10.17
C LEU A 64 5.67 -20.10 11.17
N SER A 65 6.39 -21.21 11.17
CA SER A 65 7.59 -21.39 12.01
C SER A 65 8.83 -20.64 11.51
N ASN A 66 8.77 -20.00 10.33
CA ASN A 66 9.91 -19.31 9.75
C ASN A 66 10.16 -17.92 10.36
N TYR A 67 9.25 -17.41 11.22
CA TYR A 67 9.50 -16.18 11.98
C TYR A 67 10.08 -16.45 13.37
N GLN A 68 10.87 -15.50 13.86
CA GLN A 68 11.33 -15.45 15.24
C GLN A 68 11.07 -14.05 15.79
N PHE A 69 10.33 -13.97 16.91
CA PHE A 69 10.18 -12.72 17.67
C PHE A 69 11.45 -12.50 18.50
N VAL A 70 12.18 -11.42 18.23
CA VAL A 70 13.52 -11.18 18.80
C VAL A 70 13.55 -10.11 19.88
N GLY A 71 12.38 -9.56 20.25
CA GLY A 71 12.23 -8.60 21.33
C GLY A 71 11.84 -7.20 20.84
N THR A 72 12.31 -6.17 21.53
CA THR A 72 11.91 -4.77 21.29
C THR A 72 12.67 -4.11 20.13
N ASN A 73 13.81 -4.67 19.72
CA ASN A 73 14.57 -4.33 18.52
C ASN A 73 15.25 -5.61 17.96
N LEU A 74 15.86 -5.52 16.77
CA LEU A 74 16.55 -6.67 16.16
C LEU A 74 17.90 -6.99 16.84
N GLY A 75 18.51 -6.03 17.55
CA GLY A 75 19.71 -6.23 18.37
C GLY A 75 20.84 -6.95 17.64
N LYS A 76 21.32 -8.06 18.20
CA LYS A 76 22.41 -8.85 17.60
C LYS A 76 22.09 -9.38 16.19
N TYR A 77 20.82 -9.48 15.83
CA TYR A 77 20.38 -10.06 14.56
C TYR A 77 20.44 -9.07 13.38
N TYR A 78 20.79 -7.79 13.58
CA TYR A 78 21.00 -6.84 12.48
C TYR A 78 22.11 -7.30 11.50
N ALA A 79 23.02 -8.16 11.93
CA ALA A 79 24.06 -8.72 11.06
C ALA A 79 23.53 -9.81 10.11
N ASP A 80 22.39 -10.42 10.42
CA ASP A 80 21.84 -11.59 9.73
C ASP A 80 20.76 -11.23 8.68
N VAL A 81 20.26 -9.99 8.69
CA VAL A 81 19.20 -9.54 7.78
C VAL A 81 19.76 -9.15 6.42
N ASP A 82 19.00 -9.42 5.35
CA ASP A 82 19.32 -9.04 3.98
C ASP A 82 18.46 -7.88 3.47
N PHE A 83 17.33 -7.63 4.15
CA PHE A 83 16.38 -6.57 3.86
C PHE A 83 15.65 -6.17 5.14
N ILE A 84 15.39 -4.88 5.34
CA ILE A 84 14.58 -4.37 6.44
C ILE A 84 13.28 -3.79 5.91
N GLN A 85 12.15 -4.21 6.49
CA GLN A 85 10.87 -3.54 6.37
C GLN A 85 10.52 -2.88 7.72
N GLU A 86 10.55 -1.56 7.76
CA GLU A 86 10.20 -0.76 8.94
C GLU A 86 8.73 -0.33 8.91
N ASN A 87 8.01 -0.56 9.99
CA ASN A 87 6.56 -0.41 10.14
C ASN A 87 6.18 0.28 11.47
N ALA A 88 7.07 1.08 12.04
CA ALA A 88 6.79 1.81 13.25
C ALA A 88 5.81 2.97 12.98
N PRO A 89 5.21 3.56 14.04
CA PRO A 89 4.21 4.61 13.91
C PRO A 89 4.66 5.79 13.06
N GLU A 90 3.68 6.49 12.48
CA GLU A 90 3.84 7.62 11.55
C GLU A 90 4.29 8.91 12.28
N ARG A 91 5.46 8.86 12.93
CA ARG A 91 6.08 9.99 13.64
C ARG A 91 7.54 10.17 13.21
N VAL A 92 7.86 11.38 12.75
CA VAL A 92 9.17 11.71 12.17
C VAL A 92 10.31 11.52 13.19
N ASP A 93 10.13 11.99 14.42
CA ASP A 93 11.12 11.90 15.50
C ASP A 93 11.49 10.43 15.82
N LEU A 94 10.46 9.59 15.92
CA LEU A 94 10.62 8.16 16.18
C LEU A 94 11.36 7.48 15.02
N LYS A 95 10.89 7.68 13.79
CA LYS A 95 11.52 7.09 12.59
C LYS A 95 12.96 7.56 12.42
N THR A 96 13.25 8.83 12.71
CA THR A 96 14.61 9.39 12.64
C THR A 96 15.56 8.66 13.59
N LYS A 97 15.15 8.44 14.84
CA LYS A 97 15.96 7.69 15.80
C LYS A 97 16.11 6.23 15.38
N LEU A 98 15.00 5.59 15.01
CA LEU A 98 14.94 4.18 14.69
C LEU A 98 15.78 3.85 13.45
N LEU A 99 15.62 4.59 12.34
CA LEU A 99 16.39 4.32 11.13
C LEU A 99 17.87 4.62 11.31
N GLY A 100 18.25 5.59 12.14
CA GLY A 100 19.65 5.79 12.50
C GLY A 100 20.28 4.59 13.23
N GLU A 101 19.53 3.95 14.14
CA GLU A 101 19.96 2.72 14.82
C GLU A 101 20.12 1.56 13.81
N ILE A 102 19.11 1.35 12.97
CA ILE A 102 19.12 0.31 11.94
C ILE A 102 20.27 0.53 10.96
N ASP A 103 20.49 1.78 10.51
CA ASP A 103 21.56 2.12 9.59
C ASP A 103 22.94 1.84 10.20
N ALA A 104 23.16 2.21 11.47
CA ALA A 104 24.43 1.92 12.14
C ALA A 104 24.70 0.40 12.26
N ALA A 105 23.68 -0.38 12.63
CA ALA A 105 23.82 -1.78 13.02
C ALA A 105 23.77 -2.79 11.85
N THR A 106 23.13 -2.45 10.73
CA THR A 106 23.01 -3.36 9.58
C THR A 106 24.20 -3.25 8.62
N ARG A 107 24.44 -4.28 7.80
CA ARG A 107 25.47 -4.25 6.74
C ARG A 107 25.15 -3.15 5.71
N PRO A 108 26.16 -2.47 5.11
CA PRO A 108 25.94 -1.29 4.27
C PRO A 108 25.19 -1.55 2.96
N ASP A 109 25.04 -2.82 2.55
CA ASP A 109 24.34 -3.28 1.36
C ASP A 109 22.86 -3.65 1.61
N VAL A 110 22.41 -3.66 2.87
CA VAL A 110 21.01 -3.99 3.22
C VAL A 110 20.10 -2.81 2.92
N VAL A 111 19.08 -3.04 2.09
CA VAL A 111 18.02 -2.06 1.83
C VAL A 111 17.15 -1.89 3.08
N ILE A 112 16.85 -0.63 3.42
CA ILE A 112 15.97 -0.26 4.51
C ILE A 112 14.72 0.40 3.91
N ALA A 113 13.61 -0.34 3.85
CA ALA A 113 12.34 0.14 3.33
C ALA A 113 11.41 0.53 4.48
N SER A 114 10.97 1.78 4.52
CA SER A 114 9.93 2.24 5.45
C SER A 114 8.54 2.09 4.81
N SER A 115 7.57 1.60 5.59
CA SER A 115 6.16 1.52 5.23
C SER A 115 5.39 2.82 5.47
N SER A 116 6.08 3.96 5.67
CA SER A 116 5.40 5.26 5.81
C SER A 116 4.43 5.47 4.65
N SER A 117 3.22 5.96 4.95
CA SER A 117 2.14 6.13 3.99
C SER A 117 2.10 7.53 3.37
N GLY A 118 2.86 8.46 3.90
CA GLY A 118 2.89 9.81 3.33
C GLY A 118 4.05 10.70 3.74
N ILE A 119 4.96 10.26 4.61
CA ILE A 119 6.13 11.03 5.00
C ILE A 119 7.29 10.68 4.04
N PRO A 120 7.80 11.64 3.26
CA PRO A 120 9.02 11.46 2.47
C PRO A 120 10.19 10.97 3.31
N SER A 121 10.96 10.01 2.80
CA SER A 121 12.08 9.43 3.58
C SER A 121 13.18 10.44 3.90
N SER A 122 13.39 11.46 3.05
CA SER A 122 14.30 12.57 3.38
C SER A 122 13.99 13.27 4.71
N ASN A 123 12.74 13.20 5.19
CA ASN A 123 12.33 13.82 6.44
C ASN A 123 12.78 13.06 7.69
N PHE A 124 13.21 11.80 7.59
CA PHE A 124 13.59 11.00 8.77
C PHE A 124 14.89 10.21 8.61
N ILE A 125 15.74 10.54 7.64
CA ILE A 125 17.05 9.89 7.45
C ILE A 125 18.22 10.66 8.07
N GLN A 126 17.98 11.74 8.81
CA GLN A 126 19.05 12.66 9.25
C GLN A 126 20.06 12.02 10.22
N LYS A 127 19.71 10.87 10.83
CA LYS A 127 20.62 10.09 11.68
C LYS A 127 21.19 8.83 11.02
N CYS A 128 20.93 8.63 9.73
CA CYS A 128 21.53 7.56 8.94
C CYS A 128 22.91 8.02 8.45
N TYR A 129 23.94 7.85 9.28
CA TYR A 129 25.30 8.33 9.00
C TYR A 129 26.17 7.33 8.25
N LYS A 130 25.80 6.04 8.23
CA LYS A 130 26.60 4.99 7.60
C LYS A 130 26.34 4.92 6.11
N ASN A 131 25.08 4.77 5.70
CA ASN A 131 24.69 4.83 4.29
C ASN A 131 23.20 5.22 4.15
N PRO A 132 22.86 6.51 4.08
CA PRO A 132 21.48 6.96 3.86
C PRO A 132 20.94 6.61 2.46
N GLY A 133 21.83 6.34 1.49
CA GLY A 133 21.48 6.00 0.11
C GLY A 133 20.71 4.68 -0.03
N ARG A 134 20.76 3.81 0.98
CA ARG A 134 20.01 2.55 1.01
C ARG A 134 18.64 2.60 1.68
N VAL A 135 18.24 3.78 2.17
CA VAL A 135 16.93 4.02 2.75
C VAL A 135 15.97 4.50 1.67
N LEU A 136 14.77 3.93 1.63
CA LEU A 136 13.67 4.35 0.75
C LEU A 136 12.31 4.03 1.37
N ILE A 137 11.24 4.47 0.72
CA ILE A 137 9.88 4.06 1.04
C ILE A 137 9.54 2.79 0.26
N GLY A 138 8.98 1.79 0.94
CA GLY A 138 8.31 0.63 0.37
C GLY A 138 6.89 0.56 0.91
N HIS A 139 6.02 1.43 0.42
CA HIS A 139 4.68 1.67 0.95
C HIS A 139 3.68 0.64 0.40
N PRO A 140 3.12 -0.24 1.25
CA PRO A 140 2.05 -1.16 0.87
C PRO A 140 0.66 -0.52 0.98
N PHE A 141 -0.36 -1.26 0.56
CA PHE A 141 -1.76 -0.89 0.77
C PHE A 141 -2.45 -1.92 1.65
N ASN A 142 -3.35 -1.47 2.53
CA ASN A 142 -4.00 -2.34 3.50
C ASN A 142 -5.07 -3.23 2.85
N PRO A 143 -5.08 -4.56 3.09
CA PRO A 143 -4.05 -5.34 3.78
C PRO A 143 -2.87 -5.76 2.87
N PRO A 144 -1.59 -5.56 3.28
CA PRO A 144 -0.42 -5.81 2.43
C PRO A 144 -0.27 -7.23 1.86
N HIS A 145 -0.80 -8.23 2.56
CA HIS A 145 -0.74 -9.63 2.13
C HIS A 145 -1.66 -9.90 0.93
N LEU A 146 -2.75 -9.15 0.80
CA LEU A 146 -3.68 -9.23 -0.33
C LEU A 146 -3.32 -8.23 -1.42
N MET A 147 -3.21 -6.95 -1.05
CA MET A 147 -3.05 -5.88 -2.03
C MET A 147 -1.68 -5.95 -2.72
N PRO A 148 -1.63 -6.03 -4.06
CA PRO A 148 -0.36 -6.29 -4.76
C PRO A 148 0.50 -5.03 -4.94
N LEU A 149 -0.07 -3.83 -4.91
CA LEU A 149 0.68 -2.59 -5.17
C LEU A 149 1.67 -2.30 -4.04
N VAL A 150 2.88 -1.88 -4.41
CA VAL A 150 3.86 -1.31 -3.50
C VAL A 150 4.43 -0.04 -4.14
N GLU A 151 4.33 1.10 -3.47
CA GLU A 151 5.01 2.32 -3.94
C GLU A 151 6.46 2.30 -3.43
N VAL A 152 7.41 2.22 -4.36
CA VAL A 152 8.84 2.35 -4.08
C VAL A 152 9.23 3.79 -4.32
N VAL A 153 9.55 4.53 -3.25
CA VAL A 153 9.81 5.98 -3.33
C VAL A 153 11.22 6.28 -2.84
N PRO A 154 12.19 6.49 -3.75
CA PRO A 154 13.51 7.00 -3.37
C PRO A 154 13.43 8.46 -2.93
N HIS A 155 14.31 8.84 -2.00
CA HIS A 155 14.67 10.24 -1.77
C HIS A 155 15.79 10.68 -2.74
N PRO A 156 16.11 11.98 -2.85
CA PRO A 156 17.05 12.48 -3.85
C PRO A 156 18.45 11.87 -3.83
N THR A 157 18.90 11.32 -2.70
CA THR A 157 20.22 10.68 -2.57
C THR A 157 20.14 9.16 -2.42
N THR A 158 18.97 8.54 -2.62
CA THR A 158 18.83 7.08 -2.68
C THR A 158 19.58 6.52 -3.89
N ASP A 159 20.35 5.47 -3.68
CA ASP A 159 21.08 4.79 -4.74
C ASP A 159 20.11 4.11 -5.71
N LYS A 160 20.39 4.24 -7.02
CA LYS A 160 19.61 3.53 -8.04
C LYS A 160 19.60 2.01 -7.79
N ALA A 161 20.75 1.45 -7.39
CA ALA A 161 20.88 0.03 -7.07
C ALA A 161 19.97 -0.40 -5.91
N THR A 162 19.78 0.45 -4.89
CA THR A 162 18.84 0.21 -3.79
C THR A 162 17.40 0.17 -4.28
N THR A 163 17.02 1.14 -5.13
CA THR A 163 15.68 1.18 -5.73
C THR A 163 15.43 -0.06 -6.58
N ASP A 164 16.39 -0.43 -7.45
CA ASP A 164 16.29 -1.62 -8.30
C ASP A 164 16.19 -2.90 -7.46
N THR A 165 16.95 -3.00 -6.36
CA THR A 165 16.92 -4.12 -5.42
C THR A 165 15.56 -4.23 -4.73
N ALA A 166 14.99 -3.14 -4.23
CA ALA A 166 13.66 -3.12 -3.62
C ALA A 166 12.57 -3.54 -4.62
N VAL A 167 12.62 -3.01 -5.85
CA VAL A 167 11.70 -3.40 -6.93
C VAL A 167 11.81 -4.89 -7.25
N ALA A 168 13.03 -5.41 -7.38
CA ALA A 168 13.25 -6.83 -7.64
C ALA A 168 12.73 -7.70 -6.49
N PHE A 169 12.98 -7.30 -5.24
CA PHE A 169 12.51 -7.99 -4.05
C PHE A 169 10.98 -8.05 -3.98
N TYR A 170 10.28 -6.91 -4.11
CA TYR A 170 8.82 -6.93 -4.09
C TYR A 170 8.22 -7.72 -5.26
N ARG A 171 8.83 -7.66 -6.46
CA ARG A 171 8.40 -8.50 -7.60
C ARG A 171 8.56 -9.99 -7.32
N SER A 172 9.63 -10.41 -6.64
CA SER A 172 9.82 -11.82 -6.29
C SER A 172 8.79 -12.34 -5.28
N LEU A 173 8.04 -11.44 -4.63
CA LEU A 173 6.93 -11.74 -3.72
C LEU A 173 5.55 -11.69 -4.42
N GLY A 174 5.54 -11.69 -5.76
CA GLY A 174 4.34 -11.52 -6.57
C GLY A 174 3.68 -10.14 -6.42
N ARG A 175 4.36 -9.16 -5.81
CA ARG A 175 3.86 -7.78 -5.72
C ARG A 175 4.13 -7.01 -7.02
N ARG A 176 3.45 -5.89 -7.17
CA ARG A 176 3.56 -4.95 -8.29
C ARG A 176 4.15 -3.64 -7.81
N PRO A 177 5.48 -3.57 -7.62
CA PRO A 177 6.12 -2.33 -7.23
C PRO A 177 6.06 -1.30 -8.35
N VAL A 178 5.73 -0.06 -7.99
CA VAL A 178 5.75 1.12 -8.86
C VAL A 178 6.74 2.12 -8.28
N VAL A 179 7.68 2.57 -9.11
CA VAL A 179 8.67 3.57 -8.67
C VAL A 179 8.08 4.96 -8.78
N ILE A 180 7.89 5.62 -7.64
CA ILE A 180 7.52 7.04 -7.59
C ILE A 180 8.81 7.85 -7.63
N ARG A 181 9.13 8.38 -8.82
CA ARG A 181 10.45 8.97 -9.12
C ARG A 181 10.85 10.16 -8.24
N LYS A 182 9.88 10.78 -7.57
CA LYS A 182 10.10 11.92 -6.68
C LYS A 182 9.23 11.77 -5.45
N GLU A 183 9.84 11.82 -4.28
CA GLU A 183 9.08 11.85 -3.04
C GLU A 183 8.23 13.13 -2.93
N ILE A 184 6.96 12.93 -2.62
CA ILE A 184 5.97 13.97 -2.37
C ILE A 184 5.07 13.50 -1.22
N PRO A 185 4.50 14.40 -0.41
CA PRO A 185 3.58 14.02 0.65
C PRO A 185 2.40 13.22 0.11
N GLY A 186 2.17 12.04 0.70
CA GLY A 186 1.12 11.08 0.29
C GLY A 186 1.40 10.33 -1.02
N PHE A 187 2.60 10.44 -1.58
CA PHE A 187 3.05 9.71 -2.78
C PHE A 187 2.04 9.80 -3.95
N ALA A 188 1.69 8.73 -4.65
CA ALA A 188 0.74 8.82 -5.77
C ALA A 188 -0.65 8.32 -5.38
N ALA A 189 -0.77 7.08 -4.91
CA ALA A 189 -2.07 6.46 -4.69
C ALA A 189 -2.87 7.12 -3.56
N ASN A 190 -2.23 7.49 -2.43
CA ASN A 190 -2.94 8.18 -1.34
C ASN A 190 -3.37 9.60 -1.77
N ARG A 191 -2.64 10.27 -2.67
CA ARG A 191 -3.09 11.55 -3.24
C ARG A 191 -4.33 11.39 -4.13
N LEU A 192 -4.37 10.35 -4.97
CA LEU A 192 -5.54 10.04 -5.78
C LEU A 192 -6.75 9.71 -4.89
N GLN A 193 -6.55 8.89 -3.86
CA GLN A 193 -7.58 8.57 -2.88
C GLN A 193 -8.07 9.81 -2.14
N ALA A 194 -7.16 10.68 -1.68
CA ALA A 194 -7.52 11.89 -0.95
C ALA A 194 -8.36 12.85 -1.78
N VAL A 195 -8.04 13.05 -3.07
CA VAL A 195 -8.85 13.89 -3.96
C VAL A 195 -10.26 13.31 -4.14
N LEU A 196 -10.36 12.00 -4.38
CA LEU A 196 -11.64 11.33 -4.56
C LEU A 196 -12.50 11.40 -3.28
N CYS A 197 -11.91 11.06 -2.13
CA CYS A 197 -12.60 11.11 -0.85
C CYS A 197 -13.02 12.53 -0.49
N ASN A 198 -12.19 13.54 -0.76
CA ASN A 198 -12.54 14.92 -0.47
C ASN A 198 -13.77 15.39 -1.26
N GLU A 199 -13.89 14.97 -2.53
CA GLU A 199 -15.09 15.28 -3.32
C GLU A 199 -16.31 14.49 -2.85
N ALA A 200 -16.15 13.20 -2.57
CA ALA A 200 -17.17 12.37 -1.95
C ALA A 200 -17.75 12.99 -0.66
N TYR A 201 -16.87 13.46 0.23
CA TYR A 201 -17.25 14.13 1.46
C TYR A 201 -18.01 15.43 1.18
N SER A 202 -17.58 16.21 0.19
CA SER A 202 -18.31 17.42 -0.21
C SER A 202 -19.74 17.10 -0.64
N LEU A 203 -19.92 16.14 -1.55
CA LEU A 203 -21.22 15.78 -2.09
C LEU A 203 -22.20 15.33 -1.00
N VAL A 204 -21.75 14.48 -0.07
CA VAL A 204 -22.58 14.00 1.04
C VAL A 204 -22.86 15.12 2.04
N SER A 205 -21.84 15.89 2.45
CA SER A 205 -22.02 16.95 3.45
C SER A 205 -22.96 18.07 2.98
N ARG A 206 -23.04 18.31 1.67
CA ARG A 206 -23.97 19.27 1.05
C ARG A 206 -25.34 18.69 0.74
N GLY A 207 -25.58 17.42 1.03
CA GLY A 207 -26.86 16.76 0.74
C GLY A 207 -27.14 16.54 -0.75
N VAL A 208 -26.10 16.51 -1.59
CA VAL A 208 -26.25 16.19 -3.02
C VAL A 208 -26.66 14.74 -3.21
N MET A 209 -26.13 13.85 -2.36
CA MET A 209 -26.45 12.42 -2.34
C MET A 209 -26.12 11.80 -0.98
N SER A 210 -26.62 10.59 -0.73
CA SER A 210 -26.27 9.80 0.47
C SER A 210 -24.89 9.14 0.35
N ALA A 211 -24.30 8.72 1.48
CA ALA A 211 -23.10 7.88 1.50
C ALA A 211 -23.31 6.56 0.73
N GLN A 212 -24.49 5.95 0.88
CA GLN A 212 -24.85 4.71 0.19
C GLN A 212 -24.87 4.86 -1.34
N ASP A 213 -25.50 5.92 -1.84
CA ASP A 213 -25.58 6.18 -3.29
C ASP A 213 -24.20 6.54 -3.85
N LEU A 214 -23.38 7.22 -3.05
CA LEU A 214 -22.01 7.56 -3.41
C LEU A 214 -21.18 6.28 -3.56
N ASP A 215 -21.24 5.38 -2.57
CA ASP A 215 -20.56 4.10 -2.62
C ASP A 215 -21.11 3.20 -3.73
N THR A 216 -22.40 3.31 -4.08
CA THR A 216 -22.99 2.63 -5.23
C THR A 216 -22.39 3.14 -6.55
N CYS A 217 -22.24 4.45 -6.73
CA CYS A 217 -21.55 5.02 -7.90
C CYS A 217 -20.12 4.48 -8.04
N MET A 218 -19.42 4.35 -6.91
CA MET A 218 -18.07 3.83 -6.87
C MET A 218 -18.01 2.34 -7.18
N THR A 219 -18.80 1.52 -6.50
CA THR A 219 -18.72 0.06 -6.60
C THR A 219 -19.39 -0.51 -7.84
N SER A 220 -20.34 0.20 -8.45
CA SER A 220 -21.09 -0.28 -9.62
C SER A 220 -20.59 0.28 -10.96
N SER A 221 -19.69 1.27 -10.97
CA SER A 221 -19.19 1.85 -12.23
C SER A 221 -17.72 2.25 -12.19
N LEU A 222 -17.32 3.20 -11.34
CA LEU A 222 -15.96 3.75 -11.36
C LEU A 222 -14.93 2.71 -10.92
N GLY A 223 -15.18 2.05 -9.80
CA GLY A 223 -14.36 1.01 -9.20
C GLY A 223 -14.12 -0.17 -10.13
N PRO A 224 -15.14 -0.87 -10.66
CA PRO A 224 -14.93 -2.01 -11.57
C PRO A 224 -14.12 -1.64 -12.80
N ARG A 225 -14.36 -0.47 -13.42
CA ARG A 225 -13.57 0.01 -14.56
C ARG A 225 -12.12 0.22 -14.18
N TRP A 226 -11.86 0.93 -13.08
CA TRP A 226 -10.50 1.20 -12.62
C TRP A 226 -9.78 -0.01 -12.01
N ALA A 227 -10.53 -1.03 -11.60
CA ALA A 227 -9.98 -2.30 -11.17
C ALA A 227 -9.35 -3.06 -12.36
N VAL A 228 -9.86 -2.90 -13.58
CA VAL A 228 -9.35 -3.59 -14.78
C VAL A 228 -8.52 -2.68 -15.69
N THR A 229 -8.78 -1.37 -15.71
CA THR A 229 -8.07 -0.42 -16.59
C THR A 229 -7.90 0.94 -15.94
N GLY A 230 -6.64 1.40 -15.83
CA GLY A 230 -6.33 2.71 -15.26
C GLY A 230 -6.90 3.89 -16.07
N PRO A 231 -6.93 5.10 -15.49
CA PRO A 231 -7.60 6.26 -16.08
C PRO A 231 -7.03 6.69 -17.45
N PHE A 232 -5.71 6.60 -17.64
CA PHE A 232 -5.07 6.97 -18.90
C PHE A 232 -5.50 6.05 -20.05
N MET A 233 -5.46 4.74 -19.84
CA MET A 233 -5.89 3.77 -20.84
C MET A 233 -7.40 3.81 -21.06
N SER A 234 -8.19 4.03 -20.00
CA SER A 234 -9.64 4.22 -20.11
C SER A 234 -9.97 5.41 -21.00
N ASN A 235 -9.28 6.54 -20.83
CA ASN A 235 -9.46 7.73 -21.65
C ASN A 235 -9.01 7.50 -23.10
N ALA A 236 -7.88 6.80 -23.31
CA ALA A 236 -7.42 6.46 -24.66
C ALA A 236 -8.46 5.62 -25.43
N MET A 237 -9.04 4.61 -24.78
CA MET A 237 -10.10 3.78 -25.37
C MET A 237 -11.38 4.57 -25.61
N GLY A 238 -11.78 5.43 -24.66
CA GLY A 238 -12.97 6.28 -24.79
C GLY A 238 -12.90 7.27 -25.96
N GLY A 239 -11.69 7.60 -26.43
CA GLY A 239 -11.48 8.52 -27.55
C GLY A 239 -11.41 7.92 -28.92
N GLY A 240 -11.77 6.65 -29.07
CA GLY A 240 -11.70 5.92 -30.34
C GLY A 240 -10.47 5.01 -30.47
N GLY A 241 -9.62 4.94 -29.44
CA GLY A 241 -8.41 4.11 -29.43
C GLY A 241 -7.21 4.73 -30.18
N GLY A 242 -6.15 3.94 -30.35
CA GLY A 242 -4.90 4.39 -30.98
C GLY A 242 -4.06 5.35 -30.12
N SER A 243 -2.94 5.84 -30.67
CA SER A 243 -2.05 6.80 -29.99
C SER A 243 -2.74 8.15 -29.71
N ASP A 244 -3.76 8.49 -30.51
CA ASP A 244 -4.37 9.83 -30.52
C ASP A 244 -5.67 9.89 -29.71
N GLY A 245 -6.28 8.73 -29.40
CA GLY A 245 -7.55 8.66 -28.66
C GLY A 245 -7.49 9.36 -27.31
N PHE A 246 -6.33 9.31 -26.64
CA PHE A 246 -6.14 10.02 -25.37
C PHE A 246 -6.24 11.54 -25.54
N ALA A 247 -5.53 12.10 -26.53
CA ALA A 247 -5.56 13.53 -26.81
C ALA A 247 -6.96 13.98 -27.26
N HIS A 248 -7.61 13.19 -28.11
CA HIS A 248 -8.96 13.47 -28.59
C HIS A 248 -9.97 13.59 -27.44
N VAL A 249 -9.98 12.65 -26.47
CA VAL A 249 -10.86 12.75 -25.29
C VAL A 249 -10.56 13.98 -24.45
N LEU A 250 -9.28 14.30 -24.23
CA LEU A 250 -8.93 15.47 -23.44
C LEU A 250 -9.33 16.78 -24.13
N GLN A 251 -9.21 16.87 -25.45
CA GLN A 251 -9.63 18.08 -26.19
C GLN A 251 -11.15 18.22 -26.24
N HIS A 252 -11.88 17.09 -26.38
CA HIS A 252 -13.33 17.10 -26.49
C HIS A 252 -14.03 17.29 -25.14
N LEU A 253 -13.63 16.53 -24.11
CA LEU A 253 -14.26 16.56 -22.78
C LEU A 253 -13.56 17.52 -21.81
N GLY A 254 -12.29 17.85 -22.04
CA GLY A 254 -11.50 18.70 -21.14
C GLY A 254 -12.15 20.04 -20.79
N PRO A 255 -12.71 20.80 -21.74
CA PRO A 255 -13.40 22.06 -21.41
C PRO A 255 -14.61 21.89 -20.48
N ALA A 256 -15.35 20.78 -20.60
CA ALA A 256 -16.45 20.47 -19.69
C ALA A 256 -15.94 20.02 -18.32
N VAL A 257 -14.92 19.15 -18.31
CA VAL A 257 -14.24 18.70 -17.08
C VAL A 257 -13.68 19.88 -16.30
N GLN A 258 -13.08 20.88 -16.97
CA GLN A 258 -12.56 22.07 -16.30
C GLN A 258 -13.65 22.83 -15.54
N LYS A 259 -14.85 22.98 -16.14
CA LYS A 259 -15.99 23.62 -15.45
C LYS A 259 -16.41 22.84 -14.21
N TRP A 260 -16.40 21.50 -14.28
CA TRP A 260 -16.69 20.66 -13.10
C TRP A 260 -15.60 20.79 -12.04
N LEU A 261 -14.33 20.85 -12.43
CA LEU A 261 -13.21 21.05 -11.50
C LEU A 261 -13.29 22.41 -10.79
N ASP A 262 -13.69 23.47 -11.51
CA ASP A 262 -13.88 24.79 -10.92
C ASP A 262 -15.03 24.77 -9.88
N ASP A 263 -16.13 24.08 -10.18
CA ASP A 263 -17.24 23.88 -9.22
C ASP A 263 -16.81 23.06 -8.00
N ILE A 264 -16.08 21.96 -8.21
CA ILE A 264 -15.48 21.14 -7.14
C ILE A 264 -14.60 22.01 -6.23
N GLN A 265 -13.79 22.88 -6.81
CA GLN A 265 -12.91 23.77 -6.05
C GLN A 265 -13.71 24.77 -5.21
N ASN A 266 -14.76 25.37 -5.80
CA ASN A 266 -15.64 26.32 -5.10
C ASN A 266 -16.45 25.66 -3.98
N ASN A 267 -16.77 24.37 -4.13
CA ASN A 267 -17.54 23.57 -3.19
C ASN A 267 -16.70 22.54 -2.43
N ARG A 268 -15.38 22.75 -2.30
CA ARG A 268 -14.49 21.79 -1.64
C ARG A 268 -14.97 21.50 -0.22
N PHE A 269 -14.81 20.25 0.23
CA PHE A 269 -15.15 19.88 1.60
C PHE A 269 -14.40 20.75 2.63
N ILE A 270 -15.14 21.24 3.62
CA ILE A 270 -14.60 22.03 4.72
C ILE A 270 -14.63 21.16 5.99
N TRP A 271 -13.47 21.00 6.61
CA TRP A 271 -13.34 20.28 7.89
C TRP A 271 -13.97 21.09 9.02
N SER A 272 -15.22 20.78 9.36
CA SER A 272 -15.97 21.38 10.46
C SER A 272 -16.71 20.29 11.24
N LYS A 273 -17.06 20.57 12.51
CA LYS A 273 -17.84 19.61 13.33
C LYS A 273 -19.20 19.30 12.71
N GLU A 274 -19.82 20.29 12.08
CA GLU A 274 -21.11 20.17 11.41
C GLU A 274 -21.01 19.22 10.21
N ASN A 275 -20.07 19.47 9.29
CA ASN A 275 -19.88 18.63 8.11
C ASN A 275 -19.47 17.20 8.47
N LEU A 276 -18.61 17.02 9.49
CA LEU A 276 -18.27 15.70 10.01
C LEU A 276 -19.48 14.98 10.62
N GLY A 277 -20.38 15.72 11.28
CA GLY A 277 -21.64 15.21 11.80
C GLY A 277 -22.56 14.71 10.68
N ALA A 278 -22.71 15.49 9.61
CA ALA A 278 -23.50 15.09 8.45
C ALA A 278 -22.98 13.81 7.78
N LEU A 279 -21.66 13.71 7.57
CA LEU A 279 -21.04 12.48 7.04
C LEU A 279 -21.28 11.29 7.96
N SER A 280 -21.03 11.48 9.27
CA SER A 280 -21.16 10.40 10.25
C SER A 280 -22.59 9.89 10.36
N ALA A 281 -23.59 10.79 10.28
CA ALA A 281 -25.00 10.40 10.26
C ALA A 281 -25.34 9.55 9.03
N SER A 282 -24.91 9.98 7.83
CA SER A 282 -25.19 9.23 6.60
C SER A 282 -24.50 7.86 6.58
N VAL A 283 -23.25 7.76 7.07
CA VAL A 283 -22.54 6.48 7.19
C VAL A 283 -23.18 5.57 8.26
N ALA A 284 -23.67 6.15 9.37
CA ALA A 284 -24.33 5.38 10.42
C ALA A 284 -25.64 4.73 9.93
N GLU A 285 -26.40 5.43 9.09
CA GLU A 285 -27.58 4.87 8.42
C GLU A 285 -27.20 3.70 7.52
N GLU A 286 -26.13 3.85 6.74
CA GLU A 286 -25.65 2.79 5.86
C GLU A 286 -25.20 1.55 6.67
N LEU A 287 -24.45 1.75 7.76
CA LEU A 287 -23.96 0.68 8.64
C LEU A 287 -25.06 0.06 9.52
N HIS A 288 -26.27 0.61 9.54
CA HIS A 288 -27.32 0.17 10.45
C HIS A 288 -27.64 -1.33 10.26
N GLY A 289 -27.40 -2.11 11.32
CA GLY A 289 -27.64 -3.56 11.32
C GLY A 289 -26.56 -4.41 10.64
N ARG A 290 -25.39 -3.84 10.29
CA ARG A 290 -24.26 -4.55 9.68
C ARG A 290 -23.07 -4.62 10.64
N ASP A 291 -22.42 -5.78 10.75
CA ASP A 291 -21.17 -5.91 11.51
C ASP A 291 -19.96 -5.54 10.63
N ALA A 292 -19.07 -4.70 11.17
CA ALA A 292 -17.93 -4.21 10.41
C ALA A 292 -16.91 -5.32 10.08
N ASN A 293 -16.78 -6.34 10.93
CA ASN A 293 -15.87 -7.45 10.67
C ASN A 293 -16.42 -8.38 9.60
N GLU A 294 -17.74 -8.62 9.60
CA GLU A 294 -18.41 -9.38 8.53
C GLU A 294 -18.23 -8.67 7.18
N LEU A 295 -18.47 -7.36 7.12
CA LEU A 295 -18.23 -6.56 5.90
C LEU A 295 -16.79 -6.61 5.42
N GLU A 296 -15.82 -6.57 6.34
CA GLU A 296 -14.40 -6.70 6.03
C GLU A 296 -14.06 -8.10 5.46
N GLN A 297 -14.63 -9.16 6.04
CA GLN A 297 -14.46 -10.53 5.54
C GLN A 297 -15.05 -10.70 4.13
N GLU A 298 -16.28 -10.26 3.91
CA GLU A 298 -16.95 -10.30 2.60
C GLU A 298 -16.15 -9.54 1.53
N ARG A 299 -15.66 -8.34 1.88
CA ARG A 299 -14.78 -7.54 1.02
C ARG A 299 -13.52 -8.32 0.65
N ASP A 300 -12.82 -8.87 1.63
CA ASP A 300 -11.54 -9.55 1.41
C ASP A 300 -11.71 -10.83 0.58
N GLU A 301 -12.78 -11.59 0.78
CA GLU A 301 -13.11 -12.76 -0.05
C GLU A 301 -13.33 -12.39 -1.52
N LEU A 302 -14.07 -11.30 -1.78
CA LEU A 302 -14.29 -10.81 -3.15
C LEU A 302 -13.00 -10.26 -3.77
N LEU A 303 -12.19 -9.54 -3.00
CA LEU A 303 -10.89 -9.04 -3.45
C LEU A 303 -9.96 -10.18 -3.86
N VAL A 304 -9.92 -11.29 -3.10
CA VAL A 304 -9.13 -12.47 -3.46
C VAL A 304 -9.54 -13.02 -4.82
N LYS A 305 -10.85 -13.21 -5.06
CA LYS A 305 -11.37 -13.69 -6.35
C LYS A 305 -11.02 -12.75 -7.50
N LEU A 306 -11.21 -11.44 -7.32
CA LEU A 306 -10.89 -10.43 -8.32
C LEU A 306 -9.39 -10.40 -8.65
N LEU A 307 -8.53 -10.44 -7.64
CA LEU A 307 -7.08 -10.42 -7.81
C LEU A 307 -6.57 -11.70 -8.49
N HIS A 308 -7.19 -12.86 -8.20
CA HIS A 308 -6.89 -14.12 -8.89
C HIS A 308 -7.18 -14.01 -10.39
N LEU A 309 -8.39 -13.56 -10.77
CA LEU A 309 -8.78 -13.37 -12.17
C LEU A 309 -7.82 -12.43 -12.92
N LYS A 310 -7.39 -11.35 -12.27
CA LYS A 310 -6.42 -10.42 -12.85
C LYS A 310 -5.05 -11.06 -13.07
N ARG A 311 -4.61 -11.92 -12.15
CA ARG A 311 -3.35 -12.63 -12.27
C ARG A 311 -3.38 -13.64 -13.41
N GLU A 312 -4.43 -14.45 -13.51
CA GLU A 312 -4.60 -15.42 -14.62
C GLU A 312 -4.56 -14.73 -15.99
N LYS A 313 -5.24 -13.58 -16.12
CA LYS A 313 -5.25 -12.82 -17.37
C LYS A 313 -3.85 -12.32 -17.76
N GLU A 314 -3.03 -11.93 -16.78
CA GLU A 314 -1.65 -11.49 -17.04
C GLU A 314 -0.72 -12.64 -17.42
N GLU A 315 -0.89 -13.81 -16.80
CA GLU A 315 -0.14 -15.01 -17.14
C GLU A 315 -0.47 -15.47 -18.57
N GLN A 316 -1.75 -15.42 -18.96
CA GLN A 316 -2.18 -15.68 -20.34
C GLN A 316 -1.57 -14.71 -21.34
N ASN A 317 -1.62 -13.40 -21.06
CA ASN A 317 -1.05 -12.40 -21.96
C ASN A 317 0.47 -12.59 -22.13
N ARG A 318 1.21 -12.91 -21.05
CA ARG A 318 2.66 -13.19 -21.12
C ARG A 318 2.98 -14.43 -21.96
N ALA A 319 2.18 -15.49 -21.84
CA ALA A 319 2.36 -16.71 -22.62
C ALA A 319 2.19 -16.44 -24.13
N MET A 320 1.22 -15.60 -24.49
CA MET A 320 0.99 -15.16 -25.88
C MET A 320 2.16 -14.32 -26.42
N ASP A 321 2.70 -13.38 -25.63
CA ASP A 321 3.82 -12.53 -26.06
C ASP A 321 5.16 -13.30 -26.19
N SER A 322 5.26 -14.47 -25.56
CA SER A 322 6.43 -15.35 -25.62
C SER A 322 6.37 -16.45 -26.69
N SER A 323 5.24 -16.55 -27.41
CA SER A 323 5.00 -17.53 -28.49
C SER A 323 5.16 -16.88 -29.86
#